data_AF-A0A966U3K4-F1
#
_entry.id   AF-A0A966U3K4-F1
#
_cell.length_a   1.000
_cell.length_b   1.000
_cell.length_c   1.000
_cell.angle_alpha   90.00
_cell.angle_beta   90.00
_cell.angle_gamma   90.00
#
_symmetry.space_group_name_H-M   'P 1'
#
loop_
_entity.id
_entity.type
_entity.pdbx_description
1 polymer ?
#
loop_
_entity_poly.entity_id
_entity_poly.type
_entity_poly.pdbx_seq_one_letter_code
_entity_poly.pdbx_strand_id
1 'polypeptide(L)' 'MAQPLAGYNFGYLDEATKRMIRRALLKAVCIPGHQVPFGAREMPLPYGWGTGGIQVTSAVLGPADVLKVIDQGADD' A
#
# COMPACT_ATOMS: atom_id res chain seq x y z
N MET A 1 -0.95 20.46 7.92
CA MET A 1 -1.23 19.05 7.59
C MET A 1 -2.30 19.03 6.51
N ALA A 2 -2.09 18.34 5.40
CA ALA A 2 -3.10 18.25 4.34
C ALA A 2 -4.35 17.54 4.90
N GLN A 3 -5.51 18.17 4.76
CA GLN A 3 -6.78 17.58 5.16
C GLN A 3 -7.17 16.52 4.11
N PRO A 4 -7.68 15.34 4.51
CA PRO A 4 -8.14 14.36 3.53
C PRO A 4 -9.15 15.02 2.58
N LEU A 5 -8.96 14.84 1.28
CA LEU A 5 -10.00 15.22 0.30
C LEU A 5 -11.30 14.53 0.73
N ALA A 6 -12.38 15.31 0.82
CA ALA A 6 -13.67 14.82 1.32
C ALA A 6 -14.10 13.60 0.48
N GLY A 7 -14.18 12.42 1.12
CA GLY A 7 -14.70 11.19 0.51
C GLY A 7 -13.80 9.96 0.54
N TYR A 8 -12.51 10.09 0.86
CA TYR A 8 -11.60 8.93 0.92
C TYR A 8 -10.90 8.79 2.28
N ASN A 9 -10.59 7.55 2.66
CA ASN A 9 -9.73 7.25 3.80
C ASN A 9 -8.28 7.67 3.50
N PHE A 10 -7.50 7.96 4.55
CA PHE A 10 -6.07 8.20 4.41
C PHE A 10 -5.39 7.02 3.70
N GLY A 11 -4.60 7.26 2.67
CA GLY A 11 -4.00 6.19 1.86
C GLY A 11 -5.00 5.40 1.00
N TYR A 12 -6.18 5.97 0.70
CA TYR A 12 -7.25 5.43 -0.14
C TYR A 12 -8.00 4.21 0.45
N LEU A 13 -7.27 3.20 0.92
CA LEU A 13 -7.82 1.94 1.42
C LEU A 13 -8.61 2.10 2.72
N ASP A 14 -9.67 1.31 2.86
CA ASP A 14 -10.37 1.13 4.13
C ASP A 14 -9.50 0.39 5.17
N GLU A 15 -9.86 0.56 6.45
CA GLU A 15 -9.10 -0.02 7.57
C GLU A 15 -9.16 -1.55 7.62
N ALA A 16 -10.20 -2.19 7.09
CA ALA A 16 -10.28 -3.65 7.04
C ALA A 16 -9.28 -4.23 6.03
N THR A 17 -9.18 -3.60 4.85
CA THR A 17 -8.23 -3.93 3.79
C THR A 17 -6.79 -3.70 4.29
N LYS A 18 -6.50 -2.53 4.90
CA LYS A 18 -5.18 -2.28 5.52
C LYS A 18 -4.84 -3.31 6.59
N ARG A 19 -5.79 -3.63 7.48
CA ARG A 19 -5.57 -4.62 8.56
C ARG A 19 -5.25 -6.00 7.99
N MET A 20 -5.88 -6.40 6.87
CA MET A 20 -5.59 -7.65 6.20
C MET A 20 -4.19 -7.65 5.57
N ILE A 21 -3.82 -6.60 4.83
CA ILE A 21 -2.48 -6.45 4.25
C ILE A 21 -1.41 -6.47 5.33
N ARG A 22 -1.58 -5.72 6.43
CA ARG A 22 -0.66 -5.70 7.57
C ARG A 22 -0.43 -7.10 8.16
N ARG A 23 -1.47 -7.93 8.29
CA ARG A 23 -1.32 -9.33 8.75
C ARG A 23 -0.54 -10.18 7.74
N ALA A 24 -0.76 -10.00 6.44
CA ALA A 24 0.00 -10.69 5.40
C ALA A 24 1.48 -10.28 5.41
N LEU A 25 1.76 -8.98 5.56
CA LEU A 25 3.13 -8.45 5.68
C LEU A 25 3.87 -9.02 6.89
N LEU A 26 3.23 -9.08 8.05
CA LEU A 26 3.82 -9.70 9.25
C LEU A 26 4.19 -11.17 9.01
N LYS A 27 3.34 -11.94 8.31
CA LYS A 27 3.68 -13.32 7.91
C LYS A 27 4.85 -13.36 6.93
N ALA A 28 4.89 -12.45 5.95
CA ALA A 28 5.95 -12.40 4.95
C ALA A 28 7.31 -12.11 5.58
N VAL A 29 7.36 -11.21 6.56
CA VAL A 29 8.59 -10.95 7.35
C VAL A 29 9.02 -12.18 8.13
N CYS A 30 8.09 -12.90 8.75
CA CYS A 30 8.39 -14.10 9.53
C CYS A 30 8.77 -15.33 8.69
N ILE A 31 8.55 -15.31 7.37
CA ILE A 31 8.85 -16.43 6.48
C ILE A 31 9.61 -15.89 5.25
N PRO A 32 10.92 -15.61 5.39
CA PRO A 32 11.70 -14.97 4.33
C PRO A 32 11.66 -15.74 3.01
N GLY A 33 11.37 -15.03 1.92
CA GLY A 33 11.27 -15.60 0.57
C GLY A 33 9.96 -16.32 0.24
N HIS A 34 9.07 -16.53 1.23
CA HIS A 34 7.74 -17.09 0.96
C HIS A 34 6.76 -16.03 0.47
N GLN A 35 6.11 -16.30 -0.66
CA GLN A 35 5.10 -15.43 -1.26
C GLN A 35 3.77 -15.59 -0.52
N VAL A 36 3.53 -14.73 0.48
CA VAL A 36 2.28 -14.72 1.24
C VAL A 36 1.15 -14.14 0.37
N PRO A 37 0.10 -14.92 0.04
CA PRO A 37 -1.04 -14.38 -0.69
C PRO A 37 -1.81 -13.38 0.18
N PHE A 38 -2.29 -12.30 -0.44
CA PHE A 38 -3.20 -11.35 0.20
C PHE A 38 -4.33 -10.95 -0.76
N GLY A 39 -5.49 -10.61 -0.21
CA GLY A 39 -6.69 -10.27 -0.99
C GLY A 39 -6.63 -8.85 -1.53
N ALA A 40 -5.98 -8.66 -2.67
CA ALA A 40 -5.88 -7.37 -3.35
C ALA A 40 -7.27 -6.77 -3.65
N ARG A 41 -7.31 -5.45 -3.78
CA ARG A 41 -8.47 -4.67 -4.22
C ARG A 41 -8.20 -4.01 -5.56
N GLU A 42 -9.28 -3.70 -6.26
CA GLU A 42 -9.23 -2.78 -7.39
C GLU A 42 -8.75 -1.41 -6.89
N MET A 43 -7.81 -0.84 -7.63
CA MET A 43 -7.22 0.47 -7.37
C MET A 43 -7.56 1.36 -8.56
N PRO A 44 -7.46 2.70 -8.44
CA PRO A 44 -7.65 3.62 -9.57
C PRO A 44 -6.49 3.57 -10.58
N LEU A 45 -5.93 2.38 -10.83
CA LEU A 45 -4.83 2.06 -11.73
C LEU A 45 -5.03 0.63 -12.27
N PRO A 46 -4.71 0.36 -13.55
CA PRO A 46 -4.82 -0.98 -14.09
C PRO A 46 -3.90 -1.98 -13.37
N TYR A 47 -4.31 -3.26 -13.31
CA TYR A 47 -3.40 -4.32 -12.91
C TYR A 47 -2.16 -4.34 -13.82
N GLY A 48 -0.99 -4.61 -13.22
CA GLY A 48 0.31 -4.50 -13.90
C GLY A 48 1.00 -3.13 -13.71
N TRP A 49 0.27 -2.10 -13.29
CA TRP A 49 0.81 -0.74 -13.06
C TRP A 49 1.18 -0.51 -11.57
N GLY A 50 1.76 -1.51 -10.92
CA GLY A 50 2.25 -1.38 -9.53
C GLY A 50 1.17 -1.41 -8.43
N THR A 51 -0.07 -1.81 -8.72
CA THR A 51 -1.19 -1.80 -7.76
C THR A 51 -0.91 -2.57 -6.47
N GLY A 52 -0.12 -3.64 -6.52
CA GLY A 52 0.32 -4.38 -5.32
C GLY A 52 1.24 -3.55 -4.42
N GLY A 53 2.24 -2.88 -5.01
CA GLY A 53 3.14 -1.98 -4.27
C GLY A 53 2.38 -0.82 -3.64
N ILE A 54 1.44 -0.22 -4.37
CA ILE A 54 0.60 0.87 -3.86
C ILE A 54 -0.24 0.41 -2.67
N GLN A 55 -0.85 -0.79 -2.73
CA GLN A 55 -1.61 -1.32 -1.60
C GLN A 55 -0.77 -1.57 -0.35
N VAL A 56 0.47 -2.05 -0.53
CA VAL A 56 1.43 -2.21 0.57
C VAL A 56 1.80 -0.84 1.15
N THR A 57 2.17 0.14 0.31
CA THR A 57 2.50 1.50 0.75
C THR A 57 1.33 2.14 1.49
N SER A 58 0.11 2.09 0.94
CA SER A 58 -1.11 2.59 1.58
C SER A 58 -1.43 1.95 2.93
N ALA A 59 -1.00 0.70 3.17
CA ALA A 59 -1.20 0.02 4.43
C ALA A 59 -0.13 0.38 5.48
N VAL A 60 1.05 0.85 5.06
CA VAL A 60 2.20 1.14 5.95
C VAL A 60 2.37 2.63 6.21
N LEU A 61 2.13 3.48 5.20
CA LEU A 61 2.34 4.92 5.26
C LEU A 61 1.59 5.56 6.43
N GLY A 62 2.23 6.51 7.10
CA GLY A 62 1.70 7.36 8.15
C GLY A 62 1.74 8.85 7.80
N PRO A 63 1.00 9.70 8.53
CA PRO A 63 0.90 11.14 8.24
C PRO A 63 2.21 11.93 8.38
N ALA A 64 3.23 11.36 9.03
CA ALA A 64 4.52 11.99 9.28
C ALA A 64 5.64 11.44 8.37
N ASP A 65 5.33 10.49 7.50
CA ASP A 65 6.32 9.88 6.62
C ASP A 65 6.71 10.82 5.47
N VAL A 66 7.95 10.68 5.01
CA VAL A 66 8.42 11.25 3.74
C VAL A 66 8.47 10.11 2.73
N LEU A 67 7.58 10.14 1.74
CA LEU A 67 7.47 9.11 0.72
C LEU A 67 8.36 9.45 -0.50
N LYS A 68 9.32 8.58 -0.82
CA LYS A 68 10.01 8.58 -2.12
C LYS A 68 9.38 7.53 -3.01
N VAL A 69 9.00 7.93 -4.21
CA VAL A 69 8.53 7.03 -5.28
C VAL A 69 9.52 7.15 -6.42
N ILE A 70 9.88 6.02 -7.03
CA ILE A 70 10.73 5.97 -8.20
C ILE A 70 10.19 4.92 -9.18
N ASP A 71 10.39 5.15 -10.46
CA ASP A 71 10.29 4.13 -11.51
C ASP A 71 11.55 4.19 -12.37
N GLN A 72 12.09 3.03 -12.74
CA GLN A 72 13.36 2.92 -13.48
C GLN A 72 14.55 3.68 -12.85
N GLY A 73 14.52 3.91 -11.54
CA GLY A 73 15.56 4.64 -10.81
C GLY A 73 15.43 6.17 -10.84
N ALA A 74 14.35 6.72 -11.41
CA ALA A 74 14.06 8.15 -11.49
C ALA A 74 12.79 8.52 -10.72
N ASP A 75 12.70 9.77 -10.24
CA ASP A 75 11.58 10.32 -9.47
C ASP A 75 10.85 11.48 -10.17
N ASP A 76 11.14 11.69 -11.46
CA ASP A 76 10.52 12.72 -12.30
C ASP A 76 9.05 12.45 -12.67
#